data_AF-A0A8T4U863-F1
#
_entry.id   AF-A0A8T4U863-F1
#
_cell.length_a   1.000
_cell.length_b   1.000
_cell.length_c   1.000
_cell.angle_alpha   90.00
_cell.angle_beta   90.00
_cell.angle_gamma   90.00
#
_symmetry.space_group_name_H-M   'P 1'
#
loop_
_entity.id
_entity.type
_entity.pdbx_description
1 polymer ?
#
loop_
_entity_poly.entity_id
_entity_poly.type
_entity_poly.pdbx_seq_one_letter_code
_entity_poly.pdbx_strand_id
1 'polypeptide(L)'
;MELDLNATVKNIKKLDTKKKVKFIALFGSYAKGNATKHSDIDIAIYYDGDEKERFNFQILVSGSLGDKYDIHTFQELPLYVKQEIFKYGKFVYGEHSKEMYSTNFLVIKEFENFRRFLDMYYAKLEGEQAAKI
;
A
#
# COMPACT_ATOMS: atom_id res chain seq x y z
N MET A 1 -24.51 2.95 2.06
CA MET A 1 -23.86 1.73 2.59
C MET A 1 -22.68 2.21 3.41
N GLU A 2 -22.80 2.15 4.73
CA GLU A 2 -21.70 2.46 5.64
C GLU A 2 -20.63 1.38 5.47
N LEU A 3 -19.37 1.80 5.41
CA LEU A 3 -18.26 0.93 5.04
C LEU A 3 -17.82 0.13 6.29
N ASP A 4 -18.22 -1.14 6.39
CA ASP A 4 -17.87 -1.99 7.53
C ASP A 4 -16.48 -2.62 7.37
N LEU A 5 -15.46 -1.84 7.75
CA LEU A 5 -14.06 -2.30 7.74
C LEU A 5 -13.82 -3.48 8.69
N ASN A 6 -14.60 -3.61 9.77
CA ASN A 6 -14.42 -4.69 10.74
C ASN A 6 -14.84 -6.03 10.13
N ALA A 7 -15.98 -6.06 9.43
CA ALA A 7 -16.41 -7.24 8.70
C ALA A 7 -15.41 -7.62 7.60
N THR A 8 -14.90 -6.64 6.85
CA THR A 8 -13.86 -6.84 5.83
C THR A 8 -12.61 -7.49 6.43
N VAL A 9 -12.04 -6.91 7.50
CA VAL A 9 -10.85 -7.45 8.18
C VAL A 9 -11.12 -8.87 8.68
N LYS A 10 -12.28 -9.13 9.28
CA LYS A 10 -12.66 -10.46 9.76
C LYS A 10 -12.69 -11.49 8.62
N ASN A 11 -13.21 -11.12 7.45
CA ASN A 11 -13.25 -12.01 6.29
C ASN A 11 -11.84 -12.29 5.76
N ILE A 12 -10.99 -11.27 5.60
CA ILE A 12 -9.59 -11.44 5.19
C ILE A 12 -8.86 -12.38 6.16
N LYS A 13 -9.03 -12.19 7.47
CA LYS A 13 -8.38 -13.03 8.49
C LYS A 13 -8.88 -14.48 8.49
N LYS A 14 -10.11 -14.76 8.08
CA LYS A 14 -10.60 -16.15 7.90
C LYS A 14 -9.91 -16.86 6.74
N LEU A 15 -9.60 -16.14 5.67
CA LEU A 15 -8.88 -16.68 4.50
C LEU A 15 -7.39 -16.88 4.78
N ASP A 16 -6.83 -16.11 5.71
CA ASP A 16 -5.44 -16.21 6.17
C ASP A 16 -5.19 -17.43 7.09
N THR A 17 -5.42 -18.63 6.56
CA THR A 17 -5.26 -19.90 7.31
C THR A 17 -3.84 -20.13 7.82
N LYS A 18 -2.84 -19.58 7.13
CA LYS A 18 -1.42 -19.66 7.48
C LYS A 18 -0.94 -18.54 8.42
N LYS A 19 -1.82 -17.61 8.82
CA LYS A 19 -1.50 -16.46 9.70
C LYS A 19 -0.35 -15.59 9.18
N LYS A 20 -0.31 -15.37 7.87
CA LYS A 20 0.72 -14.59 7.17
C LYS A 20 0.34 -13.11 7.01
N VAL A 21 -0.92 -12.72 7.24
CA VAL A 21 -1.30 -11.29 7.22
C VAL A 21 -0.75 -10.56 8.43
N LYS A 22 0.09 -9.54 8.21
CA LYS A 22 0.76 -8.76 9.28
C LYS A 22 0.08 -7.43 9.54
N PHE A 23 -0.31 -6.71 8.50
CA PHE A 23 -1.12 -5.51 8.61
C PHE A 23 -2.05 -5.37 7.39
N ILE A 24 -3.15 -4.63 7.58
CA ILE A 24 -4.10 -4.26 6.54
C ILE A 24 -4.32 -2.76 6.65
N ALA A 25 -4.25 -2.05 5.52
CA ALA A 25 -4.49 -0.62 5.44
C ALA A 25 -5.52 -0.29 4.37
N LEU A 26 -6.46 0.59 4.71
CA LEU A 26 -7.28 1.31 3.74
C LEU A 26 -6.46 2.48 3.20
N PHE A 27 -6.47 2.66 1.89
CA PHE A 27 -5.76 3.76 1.24
C PHE A 27 -6.60 4.41 0.14
N GLY A 28 -5.96 5.20 -0.73
CA GLY A 28 -6.61 5.82 -1.86
C GLY A 28 -7.67 6.85 -1.46
N SER A 29 -8.74 6.93 -2.24
CA SER A 29 -9.71 8.03 -2.16
C SER A 29 -10.44 8.11 -0.82
N TYR A 30 -10.75 6.96 -0.20
CA TYR A 30 -11.40 6.89 1.11
C TYR A 30 -10.47 7.36 2.24
N ALA A 31 -9.19 7.00 2.18
CA ALA A 31 -8.21 7.45 3.17
C ALA A 31 -7.93 8.96 3.08
N LYS A 32 -7.98 9.53 1.87
CA LYS A 32 -7.77 10.97 1.62
C LYS A 32 -9.00 11.85 1.87
N GLY A 33 -10.16 11.28 2.17
CA GLY A 33 -11.41 12.03 2.35
C GLY A 33 -12.04 12.56 1.05
N ASN A 34 -11.55 12.12 -0.11
CA ASN A 34 -12.02 12.54 -1.43
C ASN A 34 -12.93 11.49 -2.10
N ALA A 35 -13.32 10.44 -1.38
CA ALA A 35 -14.17 9.38 -1.90
C ALA A 35 -15.58 9.89 -2.24
N THR A 36 -16.10 9.41 -3.37
CA THR A 36 -17.50 9.58 -3.78
C THR A 36 -18.28 8.30 -3.51
N LYS A 37 -19.61 8.34 -3.67
CA LYS A 37 -20.47 7.15 -3.55
C LYS A 37 -20.13 6.02 -4.53
N HIS A 38 -19.38 6.32 -5.60
CA HIS A 38 -18.96 5.38 -6.64
C HIS A 38 -17.49 4.98 -6.51
N SER A 39 -16.76 5.48 -5.51
CA SER A 39 -15.35 5.15 -5.33
C SER A 39 -15.18 3.71 -4.85
N ASP A 40 -14.19 3.03 -5.42
CA ASP A 40 -13.69 1.73 -4.97
C ASP A 40 -12.95 1.86 -3.64
N ILE A 41 -12.97 0.77 -2.87
CA ILE A 41 -12.37 0.70 -1.54
C ILE A 41 -11.00 0.04 -1.67
N ASP A 42 -9.96 0.87 -1.69
CA ASP A 42 -8.58 0.42 -1.86
C ASP A 42 -8.01 -0.19 -0.56
N ILE A 43 -7.70 -1.48 -0.56
CA ILE A 43 -7.15 -2.20 0.60
C ILE A 43 -5.77 -2.75 0.25
N ALA A 44 -4.77 -2.34 1.02
CA ALA A 44 -3.42 -2.89 0.97
C ALA A 44 -3.23 -3.92 2.10
N ILE A 45 -2.72 -5.10 1.76
CA ILE A 45 -2.47 -6.19 2.70
C ILE A 45 -1.00 -6.55 2.69
N TYR A 46 -0.33 -6.46 3.84
CA TYR A 46 0.98 -7.08 3.99
C TYR A 46 0.82 -8.56 4.26
N TYR A 47 1.37 -9.39 3.37
CA TYR A 47 1.28 -10.85 3.46
C TYR A 47 2.68 -11.48 3.44
N ASP A 48 3.05 -12.15 4.53
CA ASP A 48 4.37 -12.75 4.78
C ASP A 48 4.55 -14.08 4.02
N GLY A 49 4.60 -13.98 2.70
CA GLY A 49 4.87 -15.07 1.77
C GLY A 49 5.69 -14.59 0.59
N ASP A 50 6.12 -15.51 -0.27
CA ASP A 50 6.79 -15.18 -1.52
C ASP A 50 5.83 -14.48 -2.52
N GLU A 51 6.36 -14.00 -3.65
CA GLU A 51 5.58 -13.29 -4.69
C GLU A 51 4.38 -14.11 -5.17
N LYS A 52 4.55 -15.41 -5.39
CA LYS A 52 3.49 -16.30 -5.85
C LYS A 52 2.42 -16.47 -4.77
N GLU A 53 2.81 -16.63 -3.52
CA GLU A 53 1.88 -16.71 -2.40
C GLU A 53 1.11 -15.40 -2.22
N ARG A 54 1.76 -14.25 -2.35
CA ARG A 54 1.13 -12.93 -2.29
C ARG A 54 0.09 -12.76 -3.39
N PHE A 55 0.47 -13.04 -4.64
CA PHE A 55 -0.43 -12.97 -5.79
C PHE A 55 -1.65 -13.89 -5.63
N ASN A 56 -1.44 -15.14 -5.25
CA ASN A 56 -2.54 -16.08 -5.00
C ASN A 56 -3.46 -15.62 -3.86
N PHE A 57 -2.88 -15.06 -2.80
CA PHE A 57 -3.66 -14.55 -1.68
C PHE A 57 -4.48 -13.32 -2.07
N GLN A 58 -3.91 -12.42 -2.89
CA GLN A 58 -4.62 -11.26 -3.45
C GLN A 58 -5.86 -11.72 -4.23
N ILE A 59 -5.71 -12.66 -5.17
CA ILE A 59 -6.83 -13.21 -5.95
C ILE A 59 -7.90 -13.81 -5.04
N LEU A 60 -7.48 -14.62 -4.06
CA LEU A 60 -8.40 -15.26 -3.12
C LEU A 60 -9.23 -14.22 -2.35
N VAL A 61 -8.59 -13.16 -1.86
CA VAL A 61 -9.28 -12.11 -1.12
C VAL A 61 -10.20 -11.29 -2.03
N SER A 62 -9.74 -10.89 -3.22
CA SER A 62 -10.55 -10.16 -4.21
C SER A 62 -11.84 -10.92 -4.55
N GLY A 63 -11.72 -12.23 -4.82
CA GLY A 63 -12.88 -13.08 -5.12
C GLY A 63 -13.88 -13.23 -3.96
N SER A 64 -13.50 -12.88 -2.73
CA SER A 64 -14.35 -13.01 -1.55
C SER A 64 -15.07 -11.73 -1.11
N LEU A 65 -14.54 -10.55 -1.46
CA LEU A 65 -15.03 -9.25 -0.99
C LEU A 65 -15.93 -8.53 -2.00
N GLY A 66 -15.97 -9.00 -3.26
CA GLY A 66 -16.78 -8.44 -4.34
C GLY A 66 -16.17 -7.20 -4.99
N ASP A 67 -16.78 -6.75 -6.08
CA ASP A 67 -16.18 -5.81 -7.05
C ASP A 67 -15.95 -4.38 -6.51
N LYS A 68 -16.47 -4.04 -5.33
CA LYS A 68 -16.29 -2.72 -4.73
C LYS A 68 -14.91 -2.54 -4.08
N TYR A 69 -14.20 -3.63 -3.81
CA TYR A 69 -12.90 -3.59 -3.14
C TYR A 69 -11.79 -3.84 -4.14
N ASP A 70 -10.84 -2.90 -4.20
CA ASP A 70 -9.59 -3.11 -4.92
C ASP A 70 -8.52 -3.59 -3.93
N ILE A 71 -8.09 -4.84 -4.08
CA ILE A 71 -7.19 -5.51 -3.15
C ILE A 71 -5.80 -5.58 -3.74
N HIS A 72 -4.84 -5.05 -3.00
CA HIS A 72 -3.43 -5.08 -3.35
C HIS A 72 -2.62 -5.72 -2.24
N THR A 73 -1.63 -6.53 -2.62
CA THR A 73 -0.57 -6.90 -1.69
C THR A 73 0.42 -5.75 -1.54
N PHE A 74 0.64 -5.31 -0.30
CA PHE A 74 1.41 -4.11 0.01
C PHE A 74 2.82 -4.15 -0.61
N GLN A 75 3.46 -5.33 -0.58
CA GLN A 75 4.82 -5.50 -1.08
C GLN A 75 4.94 -5.29 -2.60
N GLU A 76 3.86 -5.49 -3.37
CA GLU A 76 3.86 -5.31 -4.83
C GLU A 76 3.53 -3.87 -5.27
N LEU A 77 3.12 -3.02 -4.32
CA LEU A 77 2.77 -1.65 -4.65
C LEU A 77 4.01 -0.81 -5.02
N PRO A 78 3.86 0.15 -5.93
CA PRO A 78 4.92 1.13 -6.20
C PRO A 78 5.35 1.88 -4.94
N LEU A 79 6.63 2.26 -4.87
CA LEU A 79 7.22 2.92 -3.69
C LEU A 79 6.47 4.19 -3.25
N TYR A 80 5.97 4.99 -4.21
CA TYR A 80 5.20 6.19 -3.89
C TYR A 80 3.85 5.86 -3.23
N VAL A 81 3.18 4.79 -3.67
CA VAL A 81 1.91 4.32 -3.06
C VAL A 81 2.18 3.78 -1.66
N LYS A 82 3.25 3.00 -1.47
CA LYS A 82 3.68 2.55 -0.15
C LYS A 82 3.90 3.71 0.81
N GLN A 83 4.58 4.77 0.36
CA GLN A 83 4.81 5.97 1.15
C GLN A 83 3.48 6.70 1.46
N GLU A 84 2.57 6.76 0.50
CA GLU A 84 1.24 7.35 0.67
C GLU A 84 0.42 6.60 1.73
N ILE A 85 0.43 5.27 1.70
CA ILE A 85 -0.23 4.41 2.69
C ILE A 85 0.28 4.70 4.10
N PHE A 86 1.60 4.83 4.29
CA PHE A 86 2.14 5.14 5.61
C PHE A 86 1.83 6.57 6.08
N LYS A 87 1.67 7.53 5.15
CA LYS A 87 1.39 8.94 5.49
C LYS A 87 -0.08 9.21 5.76
N TYR A 88 -0.97 8.62 4.96
CA TYR A 88 -2.38 8.99 4.92
C TYR A 88 -3.33 7.79 5.02
N GLY A 89 -2.81 6.56 4.89
CA GLY A 89 -3.60 5.35 4.99
C GLY A 89 -4.13 5.14 6.40
N LYS A 90 -5.27 4.43 6.49
CA LYS A 90 -5.85 4.01 7.76
C LYS A 90 -5.53 2.53 7.98
N PHE A 91 -4.68 2.24 8.95
CA PHE A 91 -4.36 0.86 9.34
C PHE A 91 -5.55 0.27 10.11
N VAL A 92 -6.20 -0.74 9.53
CA VAL A 92 -7.39 -1.38 10.09
C VAL A 92 -7.06 -2.70 10.81
N TYR A 93 -5.82 -3.16 10.67
CA TYR A 93 -5.26 -4.30 11.40
C TYR A 93 -3.74 -4.17 11.45
N GLY A 94 -3.12 -4.47 12.61
CA GLY A 94 -1.67 -4.54 12.74
C GLY A 94 -0.93 -3.19 12.83
N GLU A 95 -1.62 -2.11 13.21
CA GLU A 95 -1.12 -0.72 13.28
C GLU A 95 0.14 -0.53 14.17
N HIS A 96 0.46 -1.49 15.03
CA HIS A 96 1.67 -1.48 15.87
C HIS A 96 2.49 -2.77 15.80
N SER A 97 2.33 -3.55 14.73
CA SER A 97 3.14 -4.74 14.51
C SER A 97 4.61 -4.39 14.24
N LYS A 98 5.53 -5.28 14.61
CA LYS A 98 6.96 -5.15 14.31
C LYS A 98 7.19 -5.00 12.80
N GLU A 99 6.45 -5.77 12.01
CA GLU A 99 6.48 -5.75 10.55
C GLU A 99 6.03 -4.41 9.98
N MET A 100 5.00 -3.77 10.53
CA MET A 100 4.56 -2.43 10.13
C MET A 100 5.68 -1.41 10.33
N TYR A 101 6.26 -1.34 11.54
CA TYR A 101 7.33 -0.36 11.83
C TYR A 101 8.60 -0.59 10.99
N SER A 102 9.01 -1.86 10.86
CA SER A 102 10.21 -2.20 10.07
C SER A 102 10.00 -1.86 8.60
N THR A 103 8.80 -2.13 8.06
CA THR A 103 8.45 -1.81 6.68
C THR A 103 8.37 -0.30 6.46
N ASN A 104 7.80 0.46 7.39
CA ASN A 104 7.73 1.92 7.31
C ASN A 104 9.14 2.53 7.23
N PHE A 105 10.04 2.08 8.11
CA PHE A 105 11.43 2.54 8.10
C PHE A 105 12.12 2.27 6.76
N LEU A 106 11.94 1.07 6.19
CA LEU A 106 12.50 0.73 4.87
C LEU A 106 11.92 1.60 3.76
N VAL A 107 10.60 1.81 3.73
CA VAL A 107 9.94 2.65 2.73
C VAL A 107 10.42 4.10 2.81
N ILE A 108 10.56 4.68 4.01
CA ILE A 108 11.11 6.03 4.19
C ILE A 108 12.53 6.10 3.63
N LYS A 109 13.38 5.12 3.98
CA LYS A 109 14.77 5.07 3.52
C LYS A 109 14.87 4.95 1.99
N GLU A 110 14.09 4.06 1.39
CA GLU A 110 14.05 3.87 -0.07
C GLU A 110 13.54 5.12 -0.78
N PHE A 111 12.52 5.78 -0.24
CA PHE A 111 11.97 6.99 -0.83
C PHE A 111 12.95 8.15 -0.78
N GLU A 112 13.67 8.34 0.33
CA GLU A 112 14.71 9.37 0.43
C GLU A 112 15.87 9.11 -0.54
N ASN A 113 16.27 7.85 -0.71
CA ASN A 113 17.28 7.48 -1.71
C ASN A 113 16.78 7.80 -3.12
N PHE A 114 15.54 7.43 -3.45
CA PHE A 114 14.93 7.73 -4.74
C PHE A 114 14.86 9.23 -5.01
N ARG A 115 14.46 10.03 -4.01
CA ARG A 115 14.41 11.50 -4.13
C ARG A 115 15.79 12.09 -4.44
N ARG A 116 16.83 11.65 -3.74
CA ARG A 116 18.21 12.10 -3.99
C ARG A 116 18.66 11.80 -5.43
N PHE A 117 18.33 10.63 -5.95
CA PHE A 117 18.64 10.31 -7.35
C PHE A 117 17.91 11.21 -8.34
N LEU A 118 16.64 11.53 -8.08
CA LEU A 118 15.89 12.49 -8.90
C LEU A 118 16.50 13.90 -8.83
N ASP A 119 16.84 14.37 -7.64
CA ASP A 119 17.46 15.69 -7.45
C ASP A 119 18.77 15.79 -8.24
N MET A 120 19.61 14.74 -8.20
CA MET A 120 20.84 14.66 -8.98
C MET A 120 20.58 14.63 -10.49
N TYR A 121 19.55 13.89 -10.93
CA TYR A 121 19.18 13.80 -12.34
C TYR A 121 18.74 15.17 -12.89
N TYR A 122 17.86 15.88 -12.18
CA TYR A 122 17.40 17.21 -12.59
C TYR A 122 18.49 18.26 -12.55
N ALA A 123 19.34 18.28 -11.51
CA ALA A 123 20.49 19.19 -11.44
C ALA A 123 21.44 19.02 -12.65
N LYS A 124 21.64 17.77 -13.10
CA LYS A 124 22.45 17.49 -14.30
C LYS A 124 21.79 18.05 -15.58
N LEU A 125 20.48 17.87 -15.74
CA LEU A 125 19.75 18.39 -16.90
C LEU A 125 19.80 19.93 -16.97
N GLU A 126 19.66 20.61 -15.83
CA GLU A 126 19.77 22.06 -15.74
C GLU A 126 21.17 22.57 -16.09
N GLY A 127 22.22 21.90 -15.59
CA GLY A 127 23.61 22.20 -15.92
C GLY A 127 23.95 22.00 -17.41
N GLU A 128 23.41 20.96 -18.04
CA GLU A 128 23.59 20.69 -19.47
C GLU A 128 22.85 21.70 -20.37
N GLN A 129 21.74 22.26 -19.91
CA GLN A 129 21.03 23.33 -20.63
C GLN A 129 21.77 24.67 -20.50
N ALA A 130 22.31 24.99 -19.32
CA ALA A 130 23.08 26.22 -19.09
C ALA A 130 24.42 26.26 -19.88
N ALA A 131 25.02 25.11 -20.15
CA ALA A 131 26.27 25.01 -20.92
C ALA A 131 26.09 25.09 -22.46
N LYS A 132 24.85 25.14 -22.95
CA LYS A 132 24.52 25.23 -24.39
C LYS A 132 24.14 26.66 -24.85
N ILE A 133 24.22 27.64 -23.96
CA ILE A 133 23.93 29.07 -24.20
C ILE A 133 25.24 29.85 -24.13
#